data_AF-A0A229UJS5-F1
#
_entry.id   AF-A0A229UJS5-F1
#
_cell.length_a   1.000
_cell.length_b   1.000
_cell.length_c   1.000
_cell.angle_alpha   90.00
_cell.angle_beta   90.00
_cell.angle_gamma   90.00
#
_symmetry.space_group_name_H-M   'P 1'
#
loop_
_entity.id
_entity.type
_entity.pdbx_description
1 polymer ?
#
loop_
_entity_poly.entity_id
_entity_poly.type
_entity_poly.pdbx_seq_one_letter_code
_entity_poly.pdbx_strand_id
1 'polypeptide(L)' 'MSTSSILSILDKVSLGTQITVYFDSAFRTGKYQGIKDGNVVITTSAGITVYIPLRKVEAVTF' A
#
# COMPACT_ATOMS: atom_id res chain seq x y z
N MET A 1 -3.61 7.85 -11.41
CA MET A 1 -3.16 6.51 -11.89
C MET A 1 -4.37 5.61 -12.04
N SER A 2 -4.42 4.70 -13.01
CA SER A 2 -5.42 3.63 -12.99
C SER A 2 -5.03 2.58 -11.95
N THR A 3 -6.00 1.91 -11.31
CA THR A 3 -5.76 0.86 -10.31
C THR A 3 -4.84 -0.25 -10.83
N SER A 4 -4.90 -0.54 -12.14
CA SER A 4 -4.03 -1.48 -12.84
C SER A 4 -2.53 -1.10 -12.76
N SER A 5 -2.17 0.18 -12.80
CA SER A 5 -0.78 0.61 -12.69
C SER A 5 -0.22 0.40 -11.27
N ILE A 6 -1.05 0.60 -10.25
CA ILE A 6 -0.66 0.44 -8.84
C ILE A 6 -0.45 -1.04 -8.51
N LEU A 7 -1.32 -1.92 -9.02
CA LEU A 7 -1.15 -3.36 -8.90
C LEU A 7 0.17 -3.83 -9.50
N SER A 8 0.53 -3.37 -10.70
CA SER A 8 1.81 -3.73 -11.34
C SER A 8 3.04 -3.23 -10.58
N ILE A 9 2.92 -2.13 -9.83
CA ILE A 9 3.99 -1.66 -8.93
C ILE A 9 4.08 -2.59 -7.73
N LEU A 10 2.97 -2.82 -7.04
CA LEU A 10 2.91 -3.64 -5.82
C LEU A 10 3.26 -5.12 -6.05
N ASP A 11 3.04 -5.65 -7.26
CA ASP A 11 3.43 -7.00 -7.66
C ASP A 11 4.96 -7.20 -7.66
N LYS A 12 5.71 -6.11 -7.83
CA LYS A 12 7.19 -6.12 -7.78
C LYS A 12 7.75 -5.86 -6.38
N VAL A 13 6.90 -5.53 -5.42
CA VAL A 13 7.33 -5.21 -4.06
C VAL A 13 7.27 -6.47 -3.20
N SER A 14 8.42 -6.87 -2.66
CA SER A 14 8.50 -7.99 -1.71
C SER A 14 7.70 -7.70 -0.42
N LEU A 15 7.12 -8.75 0.17
CA LEU A 15 6.54 -8.68 1.50
C LEU A 15 7.59 -8.22 2.52
N GLY A 16 7.19 -7.38 3.47
CA GLY A 16 8.06 -6.80 4.48
C GLY A 16 8.80 -5.54 4.04
N THR A 17 8.84 -5.21 2.73
CA THR A 17 9.42 -3.97 2.23
C THR A 17 8.68 -2.76 2.82
N GLN A 18 9.42 -1.76 3.27
CA GLN A 18 8.83 -0.52 3.74
C GLN A 18 8.35 0.29 2.54
N ILE A 19 7.05 0.61 2.52
CA ILE A 19 6.43 1.40 1.46
C ILE A 19 5.70 2.60 2.06
N THR A 20 5.51 3.64 1.26
CA THR A 20 4.59 4.74 1.55
C THR A 20 3.45 4.73 0.54
N VAL A 21 2.22 4.70 1.06
CA VAL A 21 0.98 4.66 0.28
C VAL A 21 0.29 6.01 0.42
N TYR A 22 0.03 6.67 -0.71
CA TYR A 22 -0.68 7.94 -0.80
C TYR A 22 -2.14 7.69 -1.21
N PHE A 23 -3.09 8.24 -0.47
CA PHE A 23 -4.54 8.04 -0.67
C PHE A 23 -5.34 9.18 -0.03
N ASP A 24 -6.43 9.62 -0.66
CA ASP A 24 -7.34 10.67 -0.15
C ASP A 24 -6.60 11.92 0.41
N SER A 25 -5.56 12.41 -0.30
CA SER A 25 -4.68 13.51 0.17
C SER A 25 -3.89 13.26 1.47
N ALA A 26 -3.81 12.02 1.94
CA ALA A 26 -3.02 11.58 3.08
C ALA A 26 -1.97 10.53 2.64
N PHE A 27 -1.08 10.16 3.57
CA PHE A 27 -0.17 9.05 3.36
C PHE A 27 0.03 8.20 4.63
N ARG A 28 0.40 6.95 4.42
CA ARG A 28 0.84 6.03 5.48
C ARG A 28 2.08 5.28 5.04
N THR A 29 3.03 5.15 5.96
CA THR A 29 4.26 4.40 5.76
C THR A 29 4.26 3.16 6.66
N GLY A 30 4.66 2.02 6.10
CA GLY A 30 4.71 0.76 6.84
C GLY A 30 5.29 -0.38 6.01
N LYS A 31 5.48 -1.52 6.64
CA LYS A 31 5.91 -2.75 5.97
C LYS A 31 4.76 -3.34 5.16
N TYR A 32 4.94 -3.49 3.87
CA TYR A 32 3.98 -4.09 2.96
C TYR A 32 3.68 -5.55 3.35
N GLN A 33 2.40 -5.88 3.50
CA GLN A 33 1.92 -7.21 3.87
C GLN A 33 1.17 -7.90 2.72
N GLY A 34 1.11 -7.27 1.54
CA GLY A 34 0.38 -7.78 0.38
C GLY A 34 -0.92 -7.03 0.14
N ILE A 35 -1.70 -7.58 -0.79
CA ILE A 35 -3.06 -7.13 -1.11
C ILE A 35 -4.05 -8.16 -0.58
N LYS A 36 -5.06 -7.69 0.16
CA LYS A 36 -6.12 -8.54 0.71
C LYS A 36 -7.49 -7.89 0.53
N ASP A 37 -8.46 -8.61 -0.03
CA ASP A 37 -9.84 -8.18 -0.21
C ASP A 37 -9.96 -6.79 -0.88
N GLY A 38 -9.09 -6.50 -1.86
CA GLY A 38 -9.04 -5.21 -2.56
C GLY A 38 -8.38 -4.07 -1.78
N ASN A 39 -7.61 -4.37 -0.73
CA ASN A 39 -6.88 -3.39 0.08
C ASN A 39 -5.37 -3.66 0.01
N VAL A 40 -4.59 -2.58 -0.05
CA VAL A 40 -3.16 -2.62 0.27
C VAL A 40 -3.03 -2.71 1.78
N VAL A 41 -2.31 -3.73 2.25
CA VAL A 41 -2.11 -3.97 3.68
C VAL A 41 -0.70 -3.57 4.06
N ILE A 42 -0.56 -2.74 5.09
CA ILE A 42 0.74 -2.37 5.66
C ILE A 42 0.71 -2.52 7.17
N THR A 43 1.87 -2.80 7.77
CA THR A 43 2.07 -2.76 9.24
C THR A 43 2.97 -1.59 9.58
N THR A 44 2.50 -0.65 10.40
CA THR A 44 3.26 0.53 10.81
C THR A 44 4.39 0.17 11.79
N SER A 45 5.30 1.10 12.05
CA SER A 45 6.36 0.91 13.07
C SER A 45 5.82 0.69 14.48
N ALA A 46 4.59 1.14 14.77
CA ALA A 46 3.89 0.91 16.03
C ALA A 46 3.22 -0.48 16.11
N GLY A 47 3.37 -1.33 15.09
CA GLY A 47 2.74 -2.66 15.04
C GLY A 47 1.27 -2.65 14.63
N ILE A 48 0.74 -1.50 14.17
CA ILE A 48 -0.67 -1.37 13.76
C ILE A 48 -0.80 -1.81 12.30
N THR A 49 -1.74 -2.72 12.02
CA THR A 49 -2.11 -3.10 10.65
C THR A 49 -3.12 -2.13 10.08
N VAL A 50 -2.84 -1.61 8.89
CA VAL A 50 -3.68 -0.64 8.18
C VAL A 50 -4.12 -1.24 6.84
N TYR A 51 -5.40 -1.07 6.53
CA TYR A 51 -6.03 -1.50 5.28
C TYR A 51 -6.40 -0.28 4.46
N ILE A 52 -5.80 -0.14 3.28
CA ILE A 52 -6.00 1.01 2.39
C ILE A 52 -6.69 0.51 1.12
N PRO A 53 -7.93 0.91 0.82
CA PRO A 53 -8.64 0.44 -0.37
C PRO A 53 -7.87 0.78 -1.65
N LEU A 54 -7.59 -0.21 -2.50
CA LEU A 54 -6.83 -0.03 -3.75
C LEU A 54 -7.41 1.05 -4.65
N ARG A 55 -8.75 1.18 -4.68
CA ARG A 55 -9.47 2.21 -5.47
C ARG A 55 -9.20 3.65 -5.02
N LYS A 56 -8.68 3.84 -3.80
CA LYS A 56 -8.34 5.14 -3.22
C LYS A 56 -6.85 5.44 -3.29
N VAL A 57 -6.02 4.46 -3.66
CA VAL A 57 -4.57 4.67 -3.73
C VAL A 57 -4.28 5.53 -4.96
N GLU A 58 -3.52 6.59 -4.74
CA GLU A 58 -3.10 7.54 -5.76
C GLU A 58 -1.67 7.25 -6.23
N ALA A 59 -0.79 6.85 -5.30
CA ALA A 59 0.61 6.51 -5.55
C ALA A 59 1.18 5.58 -4.46
N VAL A 60 2.27 4.87 -4.81
CA VAL A 60 3.08 4.06 -3.89
C VAL A 60 4.56 4.33 -4.15
N THR A 61 5.35 4.48 -3.10
CA THR A 61 6.82 4.61 -3.15
C THR A 61 7.48 3.60 -2.20
N PHE A 62 8.70 3.16 -2.51
CA PHE A 62 9.45 2.11 -1.80
C PHE A 62 10.97 2.31 -1.94
#